data_AF-A0A4P8ZB77-F1
#
_entry.id   AF-A0A4P8ZB77-F1
#
_cell.length_a   1.000
_cell.length_b   1.000
_cell.length_c   1.000
_cell.angle_alpha   90.00
_cell.angle_beta   90.00
_cell.angle_gamma   90.00
#
_symmetry.space_group_name_H-M   'P 1'
#
loop_
_entity.id
_entity.type
_entity.pdbx_description
1 polymer ?
#
loop_
_entity_poly.entity_id
_entity_poly.type
_entity_poly.pdbx_seq_one_letter_code
_entity_poly.pdbx_strand_id
1 'polypeptide(L)'
;MAILDHVEFLDRFVQKRGRWCASIEYEWRRSHRALDLSSKFDVQVRNMCGQPIQPDHGDYVDIQLLQEQMRAPGDRRIKHLGEAEMIVLIRRRAEVMGSIFLTDDAGARSQAIAEPAVNRCLGTTELLAYFEVAGWITRNVVHADLLVLQEAGRHVRPSVAREYDQLADGLLLKMKRAGLSS
;
A
#
# COMPACT_ATOMS: atom_id res chain seq x y z
N MET A 1 6.48 -4.48 2.53
CA MET A 1 7.69 -4.13 1.74
C MET A 1 8.93 -4.01 2.61
N ALA A 2 9.05 -3.02 3.50
CA ALA A 2 10.27 -2.90 4.31
C ALA A 2 10.53 -4.07 5.28
N ILE A 3 9.49 -4.71 5.82
CA ILE A 3 9.62 -5.93 6.63
C ILE A 3 10.16 -7.11 5.80
N LEU A 4 9.99 -7.06 4.48
CA LEU A 4 10.43 -8.09 3.53
C LEU A 4 11.72 -7.71 2.82
N ASP A 5 12.34 -6.59 3.22
CA ASP A 5 13.50 -6.02 2.54
C ASP A 5 13.30 -5.68 1.05
N HIS A 6 12.05 -5.59 0.57
CA HIS A 6 11.68 -5.38 -0.84
C HIS A 6 11.35 -3.92 -1.20
N VAL A 7 11.99 -2.95 -0.54
CA VAL A 7 11.67 -1.51 -0.77
C VAL A 7 12.11 -1.07 -2.17
N GLU A 8 13.16 -1.65 -2.73
CA GLU A 8 13.65 -1.40 -4.07
C GLU A 8 12.64 -1.80 -5.16
N PHE A 9 11.90 -2.89 -4.98
CA PHE A 9 10.87 -3.29 -5.93
C PHE A 9 9.67 -2.34 -5.86
N LEU A 10 9.33 -1.87 -4.67
CA LEU A 10 8.30 -0.84 -4.52
C LEU A 10 8.72 0.48 -5.18
N ASP A 11 9.95 0.94 -4.97
CA ASP A 11 10.48 2.16 -5.61
C ASP A 11 10.49 2.03 -7.14
N ARG A 12 10.92 0.88 -7.65
CA ARG A 12 10.88 0.56 -9.08
C ARG A 12 9.44 0.56 -9.63
N PHE A 13 8.48 0.05 -8.86
CA PHE A 13 7.07 0.00 -9.25
C PHE A 13 6.44 1.40 -9.30
N VAL A 14 6.68 2.24 -8.30
CA VAL A 14 6.11 3.59 -8.26
C VAL A 14 6.84 4.58 -9.18
N GLN A 15 8.05 4.26 -9.64
CA GLN A 15 8.84 5.06 -10.57
C GLN A 15 8.99 6.52 -10.11
N LYS A 16 9.34 6.74 -8.83
CA LYS A 16 9.45 8.07 -8.18
C LYS A 16 8.15 8.88 -8.14
N ARG A 17 7.00 8.26 -8.42
CA ARG A 17 5.67 8.87 -8.29
C ARG A 17 4.97 8.47 -6.99
N GLY A 18 5.71 7.87 -6.05
CA GLY A 18 5.20 7.61 -4.70
C GLY A 18 4.76 8.92 -4.04
N ARG A 19 3.64 8.86 -3.32
CA ARG A 19 3.11 9.96 -2.51
C ARG A 19 2.55 9.37 -1.23
N TRP A 20 2.62 10.15 -0.16
CA TRP A 20 2.05 9.83 1.13
C TRP A 20 1.51 11.09 1.78
N CYS A 21 0.62 10.92 2.75
CA CYS A 21 0.08 12.00 3.56
C CYS A 21 0.87 12.14 4.88
N ALA A 22 0.60 13.21 5.63
CA ALA A 22 1.33 13.52 6.86
C ALA A 22 1.17 12.42 7.92
N SER A 23 -0.04 11.87 8.05
CA SER A 23 -0.30 10.77 9.00
C SER A 23 0.46 9.49 8.66
N ILE A 24 0.58 9.14 7.37
CA ILE A 24 1.35 7.95 6.94
C ILE A 24 2.84 8.15 7.19
N GLU A 25 3.41 9.32 6.90
CA GLU A 25 4.83 9.60 7.24
C GLU A 25 5.07 9.45 8.75
N TYR A 26 4.17 9.99 9.58
CA TYR A 26 4.27 9.88 11.02
C TYR A 26 4.22 8.41 11.49
N GLU A 27 3.28 7.61 10.97
CA GLU A 27 3.17 6.19 11.28
C GLU A 27 4.38 5.38 10.80
N TRP A 28 4.93 5.73 9.63
CA TRP A 28 6.18 5.15 9.13
C TRP A 28 7.33 5.41 10.11
N ARG A 29 7.56 6.66 10.51
CA ARG A 29 8.65 7.02 11.46
C ARG A 29 8.50 6.35 12.81
N ARG A 30 7.28 6.08 13.25
CA ARG A 30 7.00 5.36 14.51
C ARG A 30 7.27 3.86 14.33
N SER A 31 6.80 3.26 13.24
CA SER A 31 6.92 1.83 12.96
C SER A 31 8.37 1.45 12.65
N HIS A 32 9.09 2.28 11.90
CA HIS A 32 10.51 2.11 11.59
C HIS A 32 11.34 1.93 12.86
N ARG A 33 11.14 2.81 13.85
CA ARG A 33 11.79 2.71 15.17
C ARG A 33 11.33 1.51 15.98
N ALA A 34 10.03 1.21 15.98
CA ALA A 34 9.48 0.12 16.78
C ALA A 34 9.87 -1.28 16.27
N LEU A 35 10.14 -1.41 14.97
CA LEU A 35 10.50 -2.65 14.32
C LEU A 35 12.02 -2.78 14.07
N ASP A 36 12.81 -1.82 14.56
CA ASP A 36 14.28 -1.75 14.35
C ASP A 36 14.68 -1.95 12.88
N LEU A 37 13.93 -1.34 11.97
CA LEU A 37 14.19 -1.49 10.54
C LEU A 37 15.50 -0.78 10.17
N SER A 38 16.23 -1.37 9.22
CA SER A 38 17.47 -0.76 8.72
C SER A 38 17.25 0.70 8.29
N SER A 39 18.16 1.59 8.70
CA SER A 39 18.11 3.02 8.35
C SER A 39 18.14 3.27 6.84
N LYS A 40 18.70 2.34 6.05
CA LYS A 40 18.67 2.39 4.58
C LYS A 40 17.25 2.49 4.03
N PHE A 41 16.29 1.81 4.66
CA PHE A 41 14.89 1.81 4.22
C PHE A 41 14.18 3.12 4.52
N ASP A 42 14.53 3.80 5.61
CA ASP A 42 13.95 5.12 5.90
C ASP A 42 14.33 6.12 4.81
N VAL A 43 15.63 6.18 4.45
CA VAL A 43 16.11 7.05 3.37
C VAL A 43 15.43 6.70 2.04
N GLN A 44 15.34 5.41 1.72
CA GLN A 44 14.74 4.96 0.47
C GLN A 44 13.25 5.28 0.38
N VAL A 45 12.46 4.99 1.43
CA VAL A 45 11.02 5.29 1.46
C VAL A 45 10.76 6.79 1.38
N ARG A 46 11.54 7.61 2.08
CA ARG A 46 11.40 9.07 2.03
C ARG A 46 11.75 9.64 0.65
N ASN A 47 12.77 9.11 -0.01
CA ASN A 47 13.11 9.51 -1.38
C ASN A 47 12.03 9.09 -2.39
N MET A 48 11.44 7.90 -2.20
CA MET A 48 10.38 7.35 -3.04
C MET A 48 9.06 8.13 -2.91
N CYS A 49 8.68 8.51 -1.69
CA CYS A 49 7.41 9.18 -1.40
C CYS A 49 7.49 10.72 -1.46
N GLY A 50 8.69 11.29 -1.28
CA GLY A 50 8.90 12.73 -1.24
C GLY A 50 8.30 13.40 0.01
N GLN A 51 8.01 14.69 -0.11
CA GLN A 51 7.36 15.44 0.97
C GLN A 51 5.91 14.99 1.15
N PRO A 52 5.44 14.81 2.40
CA PRO A 52 4.05 14.46 2.66
C PRO A 52 3.10 15.55 2.20
N ILE A 53 2.01 15.14 1.55
CA ILE A 53 0.91 16.04 1.21
C ILE A 53 0.21 16.42 2.52
N GLN A 54 0.13 17.72 2.79
CA GLN A 54 -0.50 18.24 4.00
C GLN A 54 -2.00 18.45 3.75
N PRO A 55 -2.89 17.98 4.64
CA PRO A 55 -4.28 18.36 4.60
C PRO A 55 -4.44 19.84 4.96
N ASP A 56 -5.42 20.49 4.34
CA ASP A 56 -5.84 21.84 4.72
C ASP A 56 -7.02 21.82 5.70
N HIS A 57 -7.46 23.00 6.15
CA HIS A 57 -8.58 23.12 7.08
C HIS A 57 -9.88 22.50 6.55
N GLY A 58 -10.13 22.58 5.25
CA GLY A 58 -11.32 22.02 4.63
C GLY A 58 -11.28 20.49 4.54
N ASP A 59 -10.10 19.87 4.55
CA ASP A 59 -9.95 18.42 4.43
C ASP A 59 -10.28 17.71 5.76
N TYR A 60 -9.95 18.32 6.90
CA TYR A 60 -10.04 17.63 8.20
C TYR A 60 -11.44 17.08 8.53
N VAL A 61 -12.51 17.78 8.14
CA VAL A 61 -13.88 17.31 8.37
C VAL A 61 -14.15 16.02 7.59
N ASP A 62 -13.77 15.99 6.31
CA ASP A 62 -13.95 14.80 5.46
C ASP A 62 -13.06 13.65 5.94
N ILE A 63 -11.83 13.95 6.39
CA ILE A 63 -10.90 12.95 6.93
C ILE A 63 -11.51 12.29 8.15
N GLN A 64 -12.02 13.08 9.10
CA GLN A 64 -12.64 12.55 10.32
C GLN A 64 -13.90 11.75 10.02
N LEU A 65 -14.74 12.22 9.10
CA LEU A 65 -15.95 11.52 8.70
C LEU A 65 -15.62 10.17 8.05
N LEU A 66 -14.67 10.14 7.11
CA LEU A 66 -14.25 8.92 6.44
C LEU A 66 -13.53 7.96 7.39
N GLN A 67 -12.71 8.49 8.30
CA GLN A 67 -12.07 7.70 9.34
C GLN A 67 -13.12 7.00 10.20
N GLU A 68 -14.13 7.71 10.69
CA GLU A 68 -15.19 7.14 11.53
C GLU A 68 -16.00 6.06 10.80
N GLN A 69 -16.23 6.22 9.49
CA GLN A 69 -16.87 5.19 8.66
C GLN A 69 -16.07 3.90 8.52
N MET A 70 -14.75 3.96 8.69
CA MET A 70 -13.88 2.77 8.62
C MET A 70 -13.68 2.08 9.96
N ARG A 71 -13.94 2.76 11.07
CA ARG A 71 -13.66 2.24 12.42
C ARG A 71 -14.61 1.10 12.78
N ALA A 72 -14.03 0.06 13.37
CA ALA A 72 -14.75 -0.99 14.06
C ALA A 72 -14.78 -0.73 15.58
N PRO A 73 -15.76 -1.30 16.30
CA PRO A 73 -15.76 -1.28 17.76
C PRO A 73 -14.43 -1.80 18.34
N GLY A 74 -13.82 -1.02 19.24
CA GLY A 74 -12.52 -1.34 19.85
C GLY A 74 -11.31 -0.75 19.13
N ASP A 75 -11.48 -0.15 17.94
CA ASP A 75 -10.38 0.51 17.25
C ASP A 75 -9.88 1.75 18.00
N ARG A 76 -8.55 1.85 18.09
CA ARG A 76 -7.87 3.03 18.63
C ARG A 76 -8.26 4.26 17.82
N ARG A 77 -8.29 5.43 18.48
CA ARG A 77 -8.67 6.71 17.86
C ARG A 77 -7.88 7.08 16.60
N ILE A 78 -6.61 6.65 16.51
CA ILE A 78 -5.74 6.95 15.36
C ILE A 78 -5.86 5.91 14.22
N LYS A 79 -6.59 4.80 14.43
CA LYS A 79 -6.72 3.74 13.44
C LYS A 79 -7.43 4.28 12.20
N HIS A 80 -6.95 3.89 11.01
CA HIS A 80 -7.41 4.36 9.70
C HIS A 80 -7.16 5.83 9.37
N LEU A 81 -6.47 6.60 10.23
CA LEU A 81 -6.28 8.04 9.99
C LEU A 81 -5.47 8.29 8.72
N GLY A 82 -4.35 7.57 8.53
CA GLY A 82 -3.50 7.72 7.35
C GLY A 82 -4.23 7.38 6.05
N GLU A 83 -4.99 6.29 6.07
CA GLU A 83 -5.78 5.86 4.91
C GLU A 83 -6.92 6.83 4.60
N ALA A 84 -7.64 7.30 5.62
CA ALA A 84 -8.71 8.29 5.45
C ALA A 84 -8.15 9.59 4.84
N GLU A 85 -7.04 10.08 5.42
CA GLU A 85 -6.34 11.28 4.95
C GLU A 85 -5.94 11.14 3.48
N MET A 86 -5.31 10.02 3.11
CA MET A 86 -4.87 9.83 1.74
C MET A 86 -6.02 9.71 0.74
N ILE A 87 -7.13 9.03 1.08
CA ILE A 87 -8.30 8.93 0.21
C ILE A 87 -8.92 10.32 -0.02
N VAL A 88 -9.07 11.14 1.03
CA VAL A 88 -9.58 12.51 0.92
C VAL A 88 -8.66 13.39 0.07
N LEU A 89 -7.34 13.26 0.24
CA LEU A 89 -6.38 13.98 -0.59
C LEU A 89 -6.50 13.56 -2.07
N ILE A 90 -6.59 12.26 -2.37
CA ILE A 90 -6.80 11.77 -3.75
C ILE A 90 -8.09 12.34 -4.36
N ARG A 91 -9.18 12.40 -3.58
CA ARG A 91 -10.46 12.98 -4.00
C ARG A 91 -10.35 14.46 -4.38
N ARG A 92 -9.58 15.23 -3.61
CA ARG A 92 -9.61 16.70 -3.67
C ARG A 92 -8.45 17.34 -4.43
N ARG A 93 -7.39 16.59 -4.69
CA ARG A 93 -6.14 17.11 -5.26
C ARG A 93 -5.90 16.56 -6.66
N ALA A 94 -5.89 17.44 -7.66
CA ALA A 94 -5.76 17.06 -9.06
C ALA A 94 -4.44 16.34 -9.36
N GLU A 95 -3.37 16.67 -8.63
CA GLU A 95 -2.03 16.10 -8.79
C GLU A 95 -1.92 14.62 -8.38
N VAL A 96 -2.86 14.11 -7.58
CA VAL A 96 -2.90 12.71 -7.13
C VAL A 96 -4.20 12.00 -7.48
N MET A 97 -5.11 12.65 -8.20
CA MET A 97 -6.30 12.02 -8.77
C MET A 97 -5.91 10.92 -9.77
N GLY A 98 -6.63 9.79 -9.75
CA GLY A 98 -6.34 8.63 -10.58
C GLY A 98 -5.15 7.79 -10.09
N SER A 99 -4.71 8.00 -8.84
CA SER A 99 -3.63 7.22 -8.23
C SER A 99 -4.03 5.76 -7.96
N ILE A 100 -3.01 4.91 -7.86
CA ILE A 100 -3.14 3.58 -7.27
C ILE A 100 -2.98 3.74 -5.76
N PHE A 101 -4.00 3.36 -5.00
CA PHE A 101 -3.98 3.37 -3.55
C PHE A 101 -3.40 2.07 -3.01
N LEU A 102 -2.43 2.15 -2.08
CA LEU A 102 -1.75 0.97 -1.54
C LEU A 102 -2.17 0.74 -0.08
N THR A 103 -2.84 -0.36 0.21
CA THR A 103 -3.20 -0.75 1.58
C THR A 103 -3.53 -2.24 1.70
N ASP A 104 -3.17 -2.83 2.85
CA ASP A 104 -3.65 -4.15 3.28
C ASP A 104 -4.90 -4.04 4.18
N ASP A 105 -5.31 -2.83 4.56
CA ASP A 105 -6.45 -2.58 5.43
C ASP A 105 -7.78 -2.75 4.67
N ALA A 106 -8.63 -3.67 5.13
CA ALA A 106 -9.86 -4.02 4.44
C ALA A 106 -10.91 -2.88 4.45
N GLY A 107 -10.97 -2.09 5.53
CA GLY A 107 -11.87 -0.95 5.64
C GLY A 107 -11.47 0.14 4.65
N ALA A 108 -10.19 0.51 4.65
CA ALA A 108 -9.60 1.45 3.71
C ALA A 108 -9.74 1.00 2.25
N ARG A 109 -9.50 -0.29 1.98
CA ARG A 109 -9.69 -0.86 0.64
C ARG A 109 -11.12 -0.71 0.14
N SER A 110 -12.10 -0.94 1.00
CA SER A 110 -13.51 -0.83 0.64
C SER A 110 -13.87 0.60 0.27
N GLN A 111 -13.39 1.58 1.04
CA GLN A 111 -13.57 3.00 0.74
C GLN A 111 -12.83 3.42 -0.54
N ALA A 112 -11.58 2.98 -0.72
CA ALA A 112 -10.79 3.32 -1.90
C ALA A 112 -11.37 2.74 -3.20
N ILE A 113 -11.94 1.53 -3.18
CA ILE A 113 -12.59 0.94 -4.37
C ILE A 113 -13.87 1.72 -4.73
N ALA A 114 -14.59 2.25 -3.73
CA ALA A 114 -15.80 3.03 -3.95
C ALA A 114 -15.53 4.49 -4.37
N GLU A 115 -14.30 4.98 -4.20
CA GLU A 115 -13.91 6.36 -4.50
C GLU A 115 -13.58 6.54 -5.99
N PRO A 116 -14.36 7.33 -6.76
CA PRO A 116 -14.12 7.51 -8.20
C PRO A 116 -12.76 8.13 -8.55
N ALA A 117 -12.17 8.90 -7.63
CA ALA A 117 -10.85 9.48 -7.82
C ALA A 117 -9.70 8.45 -7.69
N VAL A 118 -9.95 7.25 -7.17
CA VAL A 118 -8.95 6.18 -7.05
C VAL A 118 -9.04 5.26 -8.28
N ASN A 119 -7.92 5.03 -8.95
CA ASN A 119 -7.88 4.17 -10.14
C ASN A 119 -7.92 2.68 -9.77
N ARG A 120 -7.08 2.28 -8.82
CA ARG A 120 -6.99 0.90 -8.29
C ARG A 120 -6.58 0.93 -6.83
N CYS A 121 -6.96 -0.11 -6.09
CA CYS A 121 -6.44 -0.37 -4.77
C CYS A 121 -5.66 -1.69 -4.79
N LEU A 122 -4.40 -1.69 -4.31
CA LEU A 122 -3.55 -2.88 -4.23
C LEU A 122 -3.04 -3.08 -2.80
N GLY A 123 -2.99 -4.32 -2.34
CA GLY A 123 -2.31 -4.74 -1.13
C GLY A 123 -0.90 -5.27 -1.40
N THR A 124 -0.24 -5.70 -0.33
CA THR A 124 1.13 -6.24 -0.35
C THR A 124 1.28 -7.43 -1.31
N THR A 125 0.33 -8.35 -1.28
CA THR A 125 0.34 -9.59 -2.08
C THR A 125 0.12 -9.33 -3.57
N GLU A 126 -0.72 -8.35 -3.92
CA GLU A 126 -0.91 -7.90 -5.29
C GLU A 126 0.35 -7.22 -5.81
N LEU A 127 1.03 -6.42 -4.99
CA LEU A 127 2.34 -5.86 -5.34
C LEU A 127 3.39 -6.95 -5.57
N LEU A 128 3.48 -7.95 -4.69
CA LEU A 128 4.38 -9.10 -4.89
C LEU A 128 4.07 -9.83 -6.20
N ALA A 129 2.79 -10.01 -6.55
CA ALA A 129 2.39 -10.58 -7.83
C ALA A 129 2.84 -9.72 -9.02
N TYR A 130 2.73 -8.38 -8.94
CA TYR A 130 3.29 -7.50 -9.96
C TYR A 130 4.81 -7.63 -10.08
N PHE A 131 5.53 -7.74 -8.95
CA PHE A 131 6.98 -7.89 -8.96
C PHE A 131 7.41 -9.24 -9.57
N GLU A 132 6.69 -10.32 -9.26
CA GLU A 132 6.94 -11.64 -9.83
C GLU A 132 6.66 -11.66 -11.33
N VAL A 133 5.50 -11.14 -11.77
CA VAL A 133 5.14 -11.10 -13.18
C VAL A 133 6.11 -10.23 -13.99
N ALA A 134 6.68 -9.20 -13.37
CA ALA A 134 7.72 -8.38 -13.99
C ALA A 134 9.13 -9.02 -13.94
N GLY A 135 9.27 -10.21 -13.34
CA GLY A 135 10.52 -10.96 -13.23
C GLY A 135 11.51 -10.40 -12.21
N TRP A 136 11.06 -9.59 -11.25
CA TRP A 136 11.94 -8.96 -10.26
C TRP A 136 12.20 -9.85 -9.04
N ILE A 137 11.21 -10.70 -8.73
CA ILE A 137 11.30 -11.72 -7.69
C ILE A 137 10.79 -13.05 -8.24
N THR A 138 11.17 -14.15 -7.61
CA THR A 138 10.68 -15.47 -7.97
C THR A 138 9.51 -15.87 -7.07
N ARG A 139 8.67 -16.79 -7.54
CA ARG A 139 7.55 -17.32 -6.76
C ARG A 139 7.99 -17.93 -5.42
N ASN A 140 9.14 -18.62 -5.39
CA ASN A 140 9.68 -19.18 -4.16
C ASN A 140 10.04 -18.11 -3.12
N VAL A 141 10.56 -16.96 -3.58
CA VAL A 141 10.82 -15.81 -2.69
C VAL A 141 9.51 -15.29 -2.12
N VAL A 142 8.47 -15.14 -2.96
CA VAL A 142 7.16 -14.68 -2.47
C VAL A 142 6.54 -15.65 -1.47
N HIS A 143 6.65 -16.97 -1.69
CA HIS A 143 6.17 -17.95 -0.72
C HIS A 143 6.87 -17.82 0.63
N ALA A 144 8.19 -17.58 0.63
CA ALA A 144 8.92 -17.29 1.86
C ALA A 144 8.46 -15.98 2.51
N ASP A 145 8.23 -14.93 1.72
CA ASP A 145 7.74 -13.64 2.21
C ASP A 145 6.36 -13.75 2.89
N LEU A 146 5.46 -14.58 2.34
CA LEU A 146 4.14 -14.82 2.95
C LEU A 146 4.27 -15.43 4.35
N LEU A 147 5.23 -16.34 4.54
CA LEU A 147 5.52 -16.91 5.86
C LEU A 147 6.06 -15.84 6.82
N VAL A 148 7.01 -15.01 6.36
CA VAL A 148 7.55 -13.90 7.16
C VAL A 148 6.44 -12.93 7.59
N LEU A 149 5.52 -12.59 6.69
CA LEU A 149 4.36 -11.74 7.02
C LEU A 149 3.47 -12.39 8.07
N GLN A 150 3.19 -13.68 7.94
CA GLN A 150 2.37 -14.43 8.88
C GLN A 150 3.01 -14.50 10.27
N GLU A 151 4.31 -14.81 10.35
CA GLU A 151 5.09 -14.85 11.59
C GLU A 151 5.15 -13.46 12.27
N ALA A 152 5.23 -12.40 11.46
CA ALA A 152 5.17 -11.01 11.94
C ALA A 152 3.74 -10.54 12.30
N GLY A 153 2.74 -11.43 12.28
CA GLY A 153 1.35 -11.12 12.59
C GLY A 153 0.70 -10.14 11.61
N ARG A 154 1.22 -10.04 10.38
CA ARG A 154 0.69 -9.16 9.33
C ARG A 154 -0.45 -9.85 8.59
N HIS A 155 -1.58 -9.18 8.53
CA HIS A 155 -2.76 -9.68 7.82
C HIS A 155 -2.73 -9.18 6.37
N VAL A 156 -2.32 -10.06 5.45
CA VAL A 156 -2.34 -9.81 4.01
C VAL A 156 -3.28 -10.78 3.31
N ARG A 157 -3.73 -10.45 2.10
CA ARG A 157 -4.71 -11.27 1.36
C ARG A 157 -4.35 -11.34 -0.12
N PRO A 158 -4.13 -12.53 -0.71
CA PRO A 158 -4.11 -13.85 -0.05
C PRO A 158 -2.88 -14.04 0.84
N SER A 159 -3.04 -14.70 1.98
CA SER A 159 -1.90 -15.09 2.84
C SER A 159 -1.41 -16.51 2.55
N VAL A 160 -2.16 -17.30 1.79
CA VAL A 160 -1.86 -18.71 1.49
C VAL A 160 -1.20 -18.81 0.11
N ALA A 161 -0.09 -19.55 0.03
CA ALA A 161 0.70 -19.72 -1.20
C ALA A 161 -0.14 -20.14 -2.41
N ARG A 162 -1.05 -21.11 -2.24
CA ARG A 162 -1.92 -21.58 -3.33
C ARG A 162 -2.85 -20.49 -3.87
N GLU A 163 -3.40 -19.64 -3.01
CA GLU A 163 -4.27 -18.54 -3.42
C GLU A 163 -3.45 -17.42 -4.06
N TYR A 164 -2.23 -17.19 -3.57
CA TYR A 164 -1.27 -16.30 -4.21
C TYR A 164 -0.90 -16.75 -5.63
N ASP A 165 -0.63 -18.04 -5.84
CA ASP A 165 -0.30 -18.58 -7.16
C ASP A 165 -1.40 -18.29 -8.18
N GLN A 166 -2.67 -18.48 -7.77
CA GLN A 166 -3.84 -18.17 -8.60
C GLN A 166 -3.92 -16.68 -8.94
N LEU A 167 -3.62 -15.80 -7.97
CA LEU A 167 -3.55 -14.36 -8.19
C LEU A 167 -2.47 -13.99 -9.22
N ALA A 168 -1.25 -14.51 -9.04
CA ALA A 168 -0.11 -14.21 -9.91
C ALA A 168 -0.32 -14.74 -11.34
N ASP A 169 -0.81 -15.98 -11.48
CA ASP A 169 -1.10 -16.58 -12.78
C ASP A 169 -2.22 -15.82 -13.52
N GLY A 170 -3.25 -15.40 -12.78
CA GLY A 170 -4.33 -14.57 -13.32
C GLY A 170 -3.84 -13.21 -13.81
N LEU A 171 -2.94 -12.56 -13.05
CA LEU A 171 -2.31 -11.30 -13.43
C LEU A 171 -1.45 -11.47 -14.68
N LEU A 172 -0.61 -12.51 -14.75
CA LEU A 172 0.23 -12.80 -15.91
C LEU A 172 -0.62 -12.96 -17.17
N LEU A 173 -1.71 -13.73 -17.09
CA LEU A 173 -2.62 -13.94 -18.21
C LEU A 173 -3.25 -12.62 -18.69
N LYS A 174 -3.66 -11.76 -17.74
CA LYS A 174 -4.22 -10.43 -18.06
C LYS A 174 -3.19 -9.54 -18.74
N MET A 175 -1.95 -9.52 -18.26
CA MET A 175 -0.87 -8.72 -18.85
C MET A 175 -0.48 -9.21 -20.25
N LYS A 176 -0.43 -10.52 -20.47
CA LYS A 176 -0.22 -11.12 -21.80
C LYS A 176 -1.32 -10.70 -22.78
N ARG A 177 -2.59 -10.76 -22.36
CA ARG A 177 -3.73 -10.34 -23.20
C ARG A 177 -3.72 -8.85 -23.53
N ALA A 178 -3.18 -8.02 -22.65
CA ALA A 178 -3.04 -6.58 -22.86
C ALA A 178 -1.81 -6.19 -23.69
N GLY A 179 -0.95 -7.15 -24.08
CA GLY A 179 0.32 -6.87 -24.77
C GLY A 179 1.36 -6.20 -23.87
N LEU A 180 1.24 -6.35 -22.55
CA LEU A 180 2.07 -5.69 -21.53
C LEU A 180 3.07 -6.62 -20.84
N SER A 181 3.18 -7.88 -21.26
CA SER A 181 4.24 -8.78 -20.81
C SER A 181 5.42 -8.69 -21.77
N SER A 182 6.55 -8.16 -21.31
CA SER A 182 7.86 -8.29 -21.97
C SER A 182 8.42 -9.69 -21.80
#